data_AF-M6EMQ3-F1
#
_entry.id   AF-M6EMQ3-F1
#
_cell.length_a   1.000
_cell.length_b   1.000
_cell.length_c   1.000
_cell.angle_alpha   90.00
_cell.angle_beta   90.00
_cell.angle_gamma   90.00
#
_symmetry.space_group_name_H-M   'P 1'
#
loop_
_entity.id
_entity.type
_entity.pdbx_description
1 polymer ?
#
loop_
_entity_poly.entity_id
_entity_poly.type
_entity_poly.pdbx_seq_one_letter_code
_entity_poly.pdbx_strand_id
1 'polypeptide(L)'
;MHNLFTNFEVKKRGLRVALFFTIVSLICFLTENTILQFIFLGLGFVSFVFTLVQPEIFYSFTNCSLEFVLVFLSGIVKVGLLLIYLIVFKPIRFMIGLFLGEKKS
;
A
#
# COMPACT_ATOMS: atom_id res chain seq x y z
N MET A 1 -5.60 25.57 -22.70
CA MET A 1 -5.81 25.80 -21.26
C MET A 1 -5.93 24.51 -20.45
N HIS A 2 -6.58 23.45 -20.95
CA HIS A 2 -6.76 22.19 -20.20
C HIS A 2 -5.46 21.51 -19.75
N ASN A 3 -4.42 21.49 -20.59
CA ASN A 3 -3.12 20.90 -20.27
C ASN A 3 -2.34 21.64 -19.18
N LEU A 4 -2.55 22.94 -19.00
CA LEU A 4 -1.88 23.70 -17.92
C LEU A 4 -2.52 23.38 -16.57
N PHE A 5 -3.85 23.33 -16.51
CA PHE A 5 -4.57 23.00 -15.27
C PHE A 5 -4.30 21.56 -14.81
N THR A 6 -4.27 20.59 -15.72
CA THR A 6 -3.91 19.20 -15.37
C THR A 6 -2.48 19.11 -14.86
N ASN A 7 -1.54 19.87 -15.46
CA ASN A 7 -0.15 19.91 -15.00
C ASN A 7 -0.04 20.50 -13.57
N PHE A 8 -0.78 21.57 -13.26
CA PHE A 8 -0.84 22.13 -11.91
C PHE A 8 -1.43 21.16 -10.88
N GLU A 9 -2.50 20.44 -11.25
CA GLU A 9 -3.15 19.48 -10.35
C GLU A 9 -2.26 18.27 -10.05
N VAL A 10 -1.57 17.75 -11.07
CA VAL A 10 -0.57 16.68 -10.94
C VAL A 10 0.61 17.15 -10.07
N LYS A 11 1.12 18.36 -10.31
CA LYS A 11 2.22 18.95 -9.54
C LYS A 11 1.84 19.18 -8.07
N LYS A 12 0.61 19.62 -7.80
CA LYS A 12 0.06 19.74 -6.43
C LYS A 12 -0.01 18.39 -5.72
N ARG A 13 -0.34 17.31 -6.43
CA ARG A 13 -0.39 15.96 -5.86
C ARG A 13 1.00 15.40 -5.58
N GLY A 14 1.96 15.55 -6.50
CA GLY A 14 3.36 15.17 -6.27
C GLY A 14 3.99 15.92 -5.11
N LEU A 15 3.67 17.21 -4.95
CA LEU A 15 4.11 18.01 -3.80
C LEU A 15 3.56 17.48 -2.48
N ARG A 16 2.29 17.02 -2.43
CA ARG A 16 1.73 16.37 -1.23
C ARG A 16 2.47 15.08 -0.87
N VAL A 17 2.90 14.31 -1.85
CA VAL A 17 3.68 13.08 -1.63
C VAL A 17 5.06 13.41 -1.08
N ALA A 18 5.75 14.41 -1.64
CA ALA A 18 7.04 14.87 -1.12
C ALA A 18 6.91 15.38 0.34
N LEU A 19 5.88 16.18 0.62
CA LEU A 19 5.60 16.66 1.98
C LEU A 19 5.32 15.50 2.96
N PHE A 20 4.57 14.48 2.53
CA PHE A 20 4.33 13.29 3.33
C PHE A 20 5.65 12.61 3.75
N PHE A 21 6.57 12.39 2.80
CA PHE A 21 7.87 11.80 3.12
C PHE A 21 8.72 12.67 4.05
N THR A 22 8.64 14.01 3.94
CA THR A 22 9.33 14.90 4.89
C THR A 22 8.74 14.82 6.29
N ILE A 23 7.41 14.68 6.44
CA ILE A 23 6.75 14.51 7.75
C ILE A 23 7.14 13.16 8.35
N VAL A 24 7.11 12.08 7.56
CA VAL A 24 7.53 10.75 8.03
C VAL A 24 9.01 10.76 8.43
N SER A 25 9.87 11.44 7.66
CA SER A 25 11.27 11.65 8.03
C SER A 25 11.40 12.41 9.37
N LEU A 26 10.57 13.42 9.62
CA LEU A 26 10.57 14.16 10.88
C LEU A 26 10.14 13.27 12.07
N ILE A 27 9.17 12.39 11.86
CA ILE A 27 8.76 11.40 12.86
C ILE A 27 9.90 10.40 13.13
N CYS A 28 10.60 9.93 12.09
CA CYS A 28 11.77 9.06 12.28
C CYS A 28 12.91 9.75 13.03
N PHE A 29 13.09 11.07 12.83
CA PHE A 29 14.02 11.87 13.61
C PHE A 29 13.63 11.93 15.09
N LEU A 30 12.34 12.09 15.40
CA LEU A 30 11.80 12.04 16.77
C LEU A 30 12.02 10.68 17.45
N THR A 31 11.99 9.60 16.68
CA THR A 31 12.26 8.23 17.16
C THR A 31 13.75 7.87 17.17
N GLU A 32 14.65 8.86 17.02
CA GLU A 32 16.12 8.72 16.97
C GLU A 32 16.63 7.73 15.90
N ASN A 33 15.80 7.40 14.92
CA ASN A 33 16.13 6.41 13.91
C ASN A 33 16.73 7.09 12.67
N THR A 34 18.00 7.46 12.80
CA THR A 34 18.76 8.27 11.83
C THR A 34 18.87 7.63 10.44
N ILE A 35 18.97 6.30 10.37
CA ILE A 35 19.04 5.57 9.10
C ILE A 35 17.72 5.71 8.35
N LEU A 36 16.60 5.43 9.01
CA LEU A 36 15.26 5.54 8.41
C LEU A 36 14.93 6.99 8.06
N GLN A 37 15.30 7.94 8.90
CA GLN A 37 15.17 9.37 8.60
C GLN A 37 15.86 9.71 7.28
N PHE A 38 17.13 9.32 7.11
CA PHE A 38 17.89 9.68 5.91
C PHE A 38 17.31 9.04 4.64
N ILE A 39 16.83 7.80 4.75
CA ILE A 39 16.14 7.11 3.64
C ILE A 39 14.86 7.84 3.26
N PHE A 40 13.98 8.16 4.22
CA PHE A 40 12.71 8.84 3.93
C PHE A 40 12.92 10.28 3.43
N LEU A 41 13.91 10.99 3.97
CA LEU A 41 14.28 12.32 3.50
C LEU A 41 14.77 12.28 2.05
N GLY A 42 15.67 11.35 1.72
CA GLY A 42 16.16 11.14 0.36
C GLY A 42 15.02 10.78 -0.60
N LEU A 43 14.10 9.92 -0.18
CA LEU A 43 12.95 9.52 -0.98
C LEU A 43 11.97 10.68 -1.20
N GLY A 44 11.78 11.55 -0.20
CA GLY A 44 11.02 12.80 -0.32
C GLY A 44 11.68 13.78 -1.29
N PHE A 45 13.00 13.93 -1.25
CA PHE A 45 13.75 14.82 -2.15
C PHE A 45 13.70 14.33 -3.60
N VAL A 46 13.93 13.04 -3.83
CA VAL A 46 13.79 12.43 -5.16
C VAL A 46 12.36 12.62 -5.69
N SER A 47 11.34 12.34 -4.86
CA SER A 47 9.93 12.55 -5.23
C SER A 47 9.64 14.02 -5.60
N PHE A 48 10.24 14.97 -4.88
CA PHE A 48 10.10 16.40 -5.15
C PHE A 48 10.75 16.80 -6.49
N VAL A 49 11.99 16.36 -6.74
CA VAL A 49 12.70 16.63 -8.00
C VAL A 49 11.96 16.04 -9.19
N PHE A 50 11.51 14.78 -9.10
CA PHE A 50 10.73 14.14 -10.16
C PHE A 50 9.39 14.85 -10.43
N THR A 51 8.72 15.34 -9.38
CA THR A 51 7.49 16.14 -9.53
C THR A 51 7.74 17.45 -10.29
N LEU A 52 8.93 18.05 -10.14
CA LEU A 52 9.29 19.30 -10.82
C LEU A 52 9.74 19.07 -12.27
N VAL A 53 10.48 17.99 -12.52
CA VAL A 53 11.08 17.68 -13.83
C VAL A 53 10.05 17.07 -14.78
N GLN A 54 9.32 16.05 -14.34
CA GLN A 54 8.41 15.27 -15.18
C GLN A 54 7.16 14.82 -14.40
N PRO A 55 6.19 15.74 -14.19
CA PRO A 55 5.00 15.45 -13.37
C PRO A 55 4.13 14.32 -13.94
N GLU A 56 4.03 14.21 -15.27
CA GLU A 56 3.17 13.22 -15.94
C GLU A 56 3.71 11.78 -15.80
N ILE A 57 5.03 11.61 -15.91
CA ILE A 57 5.69 10.30 -15.75
C ILE A 57 5.63 9.88 -14.28
N PHE A 58 5.87 10.82 -13.36
CA PHE A 58 5.72 10.56 -11.93
C PHE A 58 4.28 10.17 -11.56
N TYR A 59 3.28 10.78 -12.19
CA TYR A 59 1.88 10.41 -12.01
C TYR A 59 1.59 8.97 -12.45
N SER A 60 1.99 8.60 -13.67
CA SER A 60 1.81 7.24 -14.18
C SER A 60 2.52 6.21 -13.30
N PHE A 61 3.75 6.51 -12.88
CA PHE A 61 4.52 5.66 -11.99
C PHE A 61 3.87 5.48 -10.61
N THR A 62 3.40 6.57 -10.01
CA THR A 62 2.74 6.52 -8.70
C THR A 62 1.45 5.70 -8.78
N ASN A 63 0.67 5.87 -9.84
CA ASN A 63 -0.57 5.14 -10.03
C ASN A 63 -0.32 3.64 -10.27
N CYS A 64 0.67 3.31 -11.10
CA CYS A 64 1.09 1.92 -11.34
C CYS A 64 1.63 1.26 -10.06
N SER A 65 2.42 1.98 -9.27
CA SER A 65 2.92 1.50 -7.98
C SER A 65 1.77 1.26 -6.99
N LEU A 66 0.78 2.15 -6.92
CA LEU A 66 -0.41 1.98 -6.09
C LEU A 66 -1.23 0.76 -6.52
N GLU A 67 -1.43 0.57 -7.81
CA GLU A 67 -2.11 -0.59 -8.38
C GLU A 67 -1.36 -1.89 -8.05
N PHE A 68 -0.03 -1.89 -8.17
CA PHE A 68 0.80 -3.02 -7.79
C PHE A 68 0.66 -3.37 -6.30
N VAL A 69 0.71 -2.38 -5.41
CA VAL A 69 0.53 -2.58 -3.96
C VAL A 69 -0.85 -3.14 -3.65
N LEU A 70 -1.90 -2.63 -4.31
CA LEU A 70 -3.28 -3.09 -4.13
C LEU A 70 -3.46 -4.54 -4.61
N VAL A 71 -2.90 -4.89 -5.76
CA VAL A 71 -2.93 -6.27 -6.29
C VAL A 71 -2.18 -7.21 -5.35
N PHE A 72 -1.00 -6.81 -4.89
CA PHE A 72 -0.21 -7.61 -3.97
C PHE A 72 -0.92 -7.82 -2.63
N LEU A 73 -1.47 -6.75 -2.03
CA LEU A 73 -2.26 -6.83 -0.80
C LEU A 73 -3.51 -7.69 -0.99
N SER A 74 -4.21 -7.55 -2.11
CA SER A 74 -5.36 -8.39 -2.46
C SER A 74 -4.96 -9.87 -2.54
N GLY A 75 -3.81 -10.16 -3.15
CA GLY A 75 -3.23 -11.50 -3.18
C GLY A 75 -2.99 -12.06 -1.78
N ILE A 76 -2.33 -11.29 -0.91
CA ILE A 76 -2.08 -11.69 0.49
C ILE A 76 -3.39 -11.94 1.23
N VAL A 77 -4.38 -11.04 1.10
CA VAL A 77 -5.67 -11.19 1.76
C VAL A 77 -6.39 -12.44 1.27
N LYS A 78 -6.39 -12.71 -0.04
CA LYS A 78 -6.99 -13.94 -0.60
C LYS A 78 -6.30 -15.19 -0.07
N VAL A 79 -4.97 -15.22 -0.05
CA VAL A 79 -4.19 -16.35 0.46
C VAL A 79 -4.43 -16.53 1.96
N GLY A 80 -4.44 -15.45 2.73
CA GLY A 80 -4.75 -15.46 4.16
C GLY A 80 -6.16 -15.97 4.45
N LEU A 81 -7.15 -15.51 3.69
CA LEU A 81 -8.54 -15.98 3.80
C LEU A 81 -8.63 -17.48 3.47
N LEU A 82 -7.91 -17.95 2.46
CA LEU A 82 -7.88 -19.35 2.05
C LEU A 82 -7.22 -20.24 3.13
N LEU A 83 -6.14 -19.77 3.75
CA LEU A 83 -5.51 -20.43 4.89
C LEU A 83 -6.46 -20.52 6.09
N ILE A 84 -7.14 -19.42 6.44
CA ILE A 84 -8.14 -19.41 7.52
C ILE A 84 -9.27 -20.40 7.21
N TYR A 85 -9.75 -20.43 5.95
CA TYR A 85 -10.78 -21.36 5.55
C TYR A 85 -10.35 -22.83 5.72
N LEU A 86 -9.13 -23.17 5.30
CA LEU A 86 -8.59 -24.52 5.44
C LEU A 86 -8.32 -24.92 6.89
N ILE A 87 -7.81 -24.01 7.72
CA ILE A 87 -7.40 -24.30 9.10
C ILE A 87 -8.59 -24.28 10.05
N VAL A 88 -9.58 -23.41 9.81
CA VAL A 88 -10.70 -23.18 10.76
C VAL A 88 -11.99 -23.79 10.22
N PHE A 89 -12.42 -23.37 9.03
CA PHE A 89 -13.73 -23.77 8.50
C PHE A 89 -13.80 -25.25 8.12
N LYS A 90 -12.74 -25.79 7.50
CA LYS A 90 -12.69 -27.20 7.08
C LYS A 90 -12.80 -28.17 8.27
N PRO A 91 -12.02 -28.04 9.36
CA PRO A 91 -12.17 -28.93 10.52
C PRO A 91 -13.47 -28.72 11.30
N ILE A 92 -13.98 -27.48 11.41
CA ILE A 92 -15.30 -27.24 12.04
C ILE A 92 -16.40 -27.97 11.28
N ARG A 93 -16.42 -27.87 9.95
CA ARG A 93 -17.41 -28.57 9.12
C ARG A 93 -17.27 -30.09 9.22
N PHE A 94 -16.04 -30.60 9.33
CA PHE A 94 -15.76 -32.01 9.56
C PHE A 94 -16.29 -32.49 10.91
N MET A 95 -16.05 -31.74 11.99
CA MET A 95 -16.57 -32.02 13.33
C MET A 95 -18.10 -32.01 13.37
N ILE A 96 -18.74 -31.01 12.75
CA ILE A 96 -20.20 -30.93 12.66
C ILE A 96 -20.78 -32.14 11.89
N GLY A 97 -20.12 -32.55 10.80
CA GLY A 97 -20.53 -33.72 10.01
C GLY A 97 -20.42 -35.04 10.77
N LEU A 98 -19.37 -35.22 11.58
CA LEU A 98 -19.21 -36.37 12.48
C LEU A 98 -20.31 -36.42 13.55
N PHE A 99 -20.61 -35.28 14.19
CA PHE A 99 -21.67 -35.21 15.20
C PHE A 99 -23.10 -35.39 14.65
N LEU A 100 -23.33 -35.09 13.37
CA LEU A 100 -24.64 -35.27 12.73
C LEU A 100 -24.84 -36.67 12.13
N GLY A 101 -23.75 -37.43 11.92
CA GLY A 101 -23.75 -38.75 11.27
C GLY A 101 -24.17 -39.93 12.18
N GLU A 102 -24.15 -39.78 13.50
CA GLU A 102 -24.55 -40.84 14.45
C GLU A 102 -26.05 -40.85 14.82
N LYS A 103 -26.87 -39.99 14.21
CA LYS A 103 -28.34 -39.98 14.41
C LYS A 103 -29.12 -40.53 13.21
N LYS A 104 -28.63 -41.62 12.62
CA LYS A 104 -29.43 -42.51 11.76
C LYS A 104 -29.22 -43.95 12.20
N SER A 105 -29.72 -44.26 13.40
CA SER A 105 -30.16 -45.61 13.79
C SER A 105 -31.67 -45.63 13.89
#